data_AF-A0A9X2YBH4-F1
#
_entry.id   AF-A0A9X2YBH4-F1
#
_cell.length_a   1.000
_cell.length_b   1.000
_cell.length_c   1.000
_cell.angle_alpha   90.00
_cell.angle_beta   90.00
_cell.angle_gamma   90.00
#
_symmetry.space_group_name_H-M   'P 1'
#
loop_
_entity.id
_entity.type
_entity.pdbx_description
1 polymer ?
#
loop_
_entity_poly.entity_id
_entity_poly.type
_entity_poly.pdbx_seq_one_letter_code
_entity_poly.pdbx_strand_id
1 'polypeptide(L)'
;MTTLEDVAKKKAAEQSAEQKAAVELVRLAQEQGLSLTGPDGLLKQLTKTVLEIALNEEMTEHLGYEKHDPPEAGSGNIRNGTRTKTVLTDTTGPVELDVPRDRASTFEP
;
A
#
# COMPACT_ATOMS: atom_id res chain seq x y z
N MET A 1 -34.31 20.69 28.14
CA MET A 1 -33.03 21.00 28.79
C MET A 1 -32.17 19.76 28.69
N THR A 2 -31.27 19.71 27.72
CA THR A 2 -30.24 18.67 27.61
C THR A 2 -29.21 18.93 28.72
N THR A 3 -28.95 17.96 29.58
CA THR A 3 -28.02 18.13 30.71
C THR A 3 -26.58 18.11 30.19
N LEU A 4 -25.65 18.76 30.90
CA LEU A 4 -24.21 18.76 30.61
C LEU A 4 -23.60 17.34 30.52
N GLU A 5 -24.32 16.34 31.02
CA GLU A 5 -23.95 14.92 30.97
C GLU A 5 -24.18 14.28 29.60
N ASP A 6 -25.15 14.75 28.80
CA ASP A 6 -25.36 14.24 27.43
C ASP A 6 -24.22 14.64 26.48
N VAL A 7 -23.55 15.76 26.75
CA VAL A 7 -22.34 16.19 26.04
C VAL A 7 -21.15 15.30 26.41
N ALA A 8 -21.05 14.88 27.67
CA ALA A 8 -20.03 13.92 28.14
C ALA A 8 -20.32 12.48 27.69
N LYS A 9 -21.59 12.14 27.45
CA LYS A 9 -22.07 10.83 26.98
C LYS A 9 -21.96 10.64 25.47
N LYS A 10 -21.46 11.63 24.71
CA LYS A 10 -20.69 11.39 23.47
C LYS A 10 -19.31 10.76 23.78
N LYS A 11 -19.31 9.84 24.75
CA LYS A 11 -18.20 9.03 25.21
C LYS A 11 -17.81 8.13 24.04
N ALA A 12 -16.59 8.28 23.55
CA ALA A 12 -15.93 7.38 22.62
C ALA A 12 -16.77 7.06 21.36
N ALA A 13 -16.67 7.90 20.33
CA ALA A 13 -16.93 7.37 18.99
C ALA A 13 -16.04 6.12 18.83
N GLU A 14 -16.66 4.96 18.63
CA GLU A 14 -15.93 3.73 18.34
C GLU A 14 -14.88 4.05 17.28
N GLN A 15 -13.61 3.81 17.60
CA GLN A 15 -12.56 4.12 16.64
C GLN A 15 -12.86 3.40 15.34
N SER A 16 -12.84 4.15 14.23
CA SER A 16 -13.06 3.59 12.90
C SER A 16 -12.03 2.47 12.63
N ALA A 17 -12.34 1.59 11.69
CA ALA A 17 -11.41 0.51 11.35
C ALA A 17 -10.04 1.06 10.94
N GLU A 18 -10.04 2.19 10.23
CA GLU A 18 -8.85 2.92 9.82
C GLU A 18 -8.08 3.48 11.01
N GLN A 19 -8.78 4.03 12.01
CA GLN A 19 -8.14 4.54 13.24
C GLN A 19 -7.49 3.41 14.04
N LYS A 20 -8.16 2.26 14.15
CA LYS A 20 -7.60 1.08 14.83
C LYS A 20 -6.35 0.57 14.12
N ALA A 21 -6.39 0.46 12.79
CA ALA A 21 -5.24 0.07 11.98
C ALA A 21 -4.09 1.08 12.10
N ALA A 22 -4.38 2.39 12.09
CA ALA A 22 -3.37 3.43 12.26
C ALA A 22 -2.69 3.36 13.64
N VAL A 23 -3.45 3.10 14.70
CA VAL A 23 -2.90 2.89 16.05
C VAL A 23 -1.95 1.68 16.07
N GLU A 24 -2.34 0.58 15.43
CA GLU A 24 -1.51 -0.62 15.34
C GLU A 24 -0.22 -0.37 14.54
N LEU A 25 -0.30 0.30 13.38
CA LEU A 25 0.86 0.66 12.56
C LEU A 25 1.84 1.55 13.32
N VAL A 26 1.35 2.55 14.05
CA VAL A 26 2.20 3.43 14.88
C VAL A 26 2.88 2.63 16.00
N ARG A 27 2.15 1.69 16.64
CA ARG A 27 2.74 0.81 17.66
C ARG A 27 3.88 -0.04 17.09
N LEU A 28 3.65 -0.71 15.95
CA LEU A 28 4.67 -1.54 15.30
C LEU A 28 5.89 -0.72 14.89
N ALA A 29 5.70 0.49 14.36
CA ALA A 29 6.79 1.38 14.02
C ALA A 29 7.63 1.75 15.25
N GLN A 30 6.99 2.07 16.38
CA GLN A 30 7.69 2.37 17.64
C GLN A 30 8.49 1.16 18.15
N GLU A 31 7.92 -0.05 18.10
CA GLU A 31 8.58 -1.30 18.50
C GLU A 31 9.81 -1.61 17.63
N GLN A 32 9.75 -1.25 16.35
CA GLN A 32 10.87 -1.41 15.41
C GLN A 32 11.87 -0.25 15.45
N GLY A 33 11.63 0.79 16.27
CA GLY A 33 12.46 1.99 16.32
C GLY A 33 12.39 2.84 15.03
N LEU A 34 11.33 2.66 14.24
CA LEU A 34 11.14 3.35 12.97
C LEU A 34 10.61 4.77 13.21
N SER A 35 11.22 5.76 12.56
CA SER A 35 10.68 7.12 12.53
C SER A 35 9.35 7.15 11.78
N LEU A 36 8.41 8.00 12.21
CA LEU A 36 7.14 8.20 11.49
C LEU A 36 7.38 8.78 10.08
N THR A 37 8.32 9.73 9.99
CA THR A 37 8.67 10.46 8.76
C THR A 37 10.16 10.28 8.42
N GLY A 38 10.56 10.72 7.23
CA GLY A 38 11.94 10.70 6.77
C GLY A 38 12.21 9.62 5.71
N PRO A 39 13.47 9.49 5.25
CA PRO A 39 13.82 8.70 4.08
C PRO A 39 13.56 7.20 4.22
N ASP A 40 13.47 6.69 5.45
CA ASP A 40 13.14 5.29 5.76
C ASP A 40 11.95 5.19 6.73
N GLY A 41 11.17 6.27 6.87
CA GLY A 41 10.10 6.34 7.86
C GLY A 41 8.83 5.59 7.45
N LEU A 42 7.97 5.32 8.44
CA LEU A 42 6.72 4.56 8.28
C LEU A 42 5.87 5.04 7.11
N LEU A 43 5.64 6.35 6.99
CA LEU A 43 4.76 6.90 5.95
C LEU A 43 5.28 6.63 4.54
N LYS A 44 6.61 6.67 4.35
CA LYS A 44 7.24 6.38 3.07
C LYS A 44 7.15 4.89 2.73
N GLN A 45 7.39 4.02 3.71
CA GLN A 45 7.24 2.58 3.53
C GLN A 45 5.78 2.21 3.20
N LEU A 46 4.81 2.80 3.91
CA LEU A 46 3.39 2.59 3.64
C LEU A 46 3.03 3.05 2.22
N THR A 47 3.51 4.23 1.80
CA THR A 47 3.29 4.74 0.45
C THR A 47 3.88 3.80 -0.61
N LYS A 48 5.11 3.31 -0.39
CA LYS A 48 5.75 2.29 -1.24
C LYS A 48 4.86 1.05 -1.36
N THR A 49 4.46 0.48 -0.22
CA THR A 49 3.66 -0.75 -0.17
C THR A 49 2.32 -0.61 -0.90
N VAL A 50 1.60 0.50 -0.68
CA VAL A 50 0.30 0.73 -1.34
C VAL A 50 0.48 0.84 -2.86
N LEU A 51 1.48 1.59 -3.32
CA LEU A 51 1.75 1.73 -4.75
C LEU A 51 2.16 0.40 -5.39
N GLU A 52 3.01 -0.40 -4.73
CA GLU A 52 3.43 -1.70 -5.24
C GLU A 52 2.27 -2.72 -5.28
N ILE A 53 1.38 -2.71 -4.29
CA ILE A 53 0.18 -3.56 -4.29
C ILE A 53 -0.70 -3.19 -5.48
N ALA A 54 -1.02 -1.90 -5.67
CA ALA A 54 -1.85 -1.44 -6.79
C ALA A 54 -1.25 -1.86 -8.14
N LEU A 55 0.05 -1.68 -8.33
CA LEU A 55 0.74 -2.11 -9.56
C LEU A 55 0.69 -3.63 -9.78
N ASN A 56 0.73 -4.43 -8.72
CA ASN A 56 0.61 -5.88 -8.83
C ASN A 56 -0.82 -6.32 -9.17
N GLU A 57 -1.82 -5.63 -8.64
CA GLU A 57 -3.24 -5.84 -8.98
C GLU A 57 -3.49 -5.50 -10.46
N GLU A 58 -3.02 -4.34 -10.93
CA GLU A 58 -3.10 -3.96 -12.35
C GLU A 58 -2.40 -5.00 -13.26
N MET A 59 -1.27 -5.56 -12.83
CA MET A 59 -0.60 -6.65 -13.56
C MET A 59 -1.43 -7.94 -13.57
N THR A 60 -2.16 -8.24 -12.49
CA THR A 60 -3.06 -9.40 -12.43
C THR A 60 -4.19 -9.21 -13.43
N GLU A 61 -4.80 -8.01 -13.46
CA GLU A 61 -5.84 -7.68 -14.44
C GLU A 61 -5.31 -7.73 -15.88
N HIS A 62 -4.11 -7.18 -16.15
CA HIS A 62 -3.46 -7.18 -17.46
C HIS A 62 -3.21 -8.59 -18.01
N LEU A 63 -2.77 -9.51 -17.15
CA LEU A 63 -2.45 -10.88 -17.55
C LEU A 63 -3.62 -11.85 -17.43
N GLY A 64 -4.67 -11.49 -16.67
CA GLY A 64 -5.84 -12.34 -16.42
C GLY A 64 -5.61 -13.45 -15.40
N TYR A 65 -4.49 -13.45 -14.67
CA TYR A 65 -4.19 -14.46 -13.66
C TYR A 65 -3.29 -13.92 -12.54
N GLU A 66 -3.38 -14.54 -11.36
CA GLU A 66 -2.65 -14.10 -10.17
C GLU A 66 -1.16 -14.45 -10.21
N LYS A 67 -0.40 -13.79 -9.35
CA LYS A 67 1.01 -14.14 -9.16
C LYS A 67 1.11 -15.56 -8.61
N HIS A 68 1.93 -16.40 -9.26
CA HIS A 68 2.16 -17.82 -8.99
C HIS A 68 1.10 -18.79 -9.50
N ASP A 69 -0.01 -18.28 -10.06
CA ASP A 69 -0.96 -19.12 -10.77
C ASP A 69 -0.43 -19.47 -12.17
N PRO A 70 -0.77 -20.66 -12.69
CA PRO A 70 -0.42 -21.00 -14.06
C PRO A 70 -1.15 -20.06 -15.03
N PRO A 71 -0.44 -19.53 -16.06
CA PRO A 71 -1.11 -18.74 -17.09
C PRO A 71 -2.12 -19.61 -17.84
N GLU A 72 -3.17 -18.99 -18.36
CA GLU A 72 -4.11 -19.67 -19.24
C GLU A 72 -3.39 -20.28 -20.46
N ALA A 73 -3.84 -21.46 -20.88
CA ALA A 73 -3.24 -22.18 -21.99
C ALA A 73 -3.28 -21.31 -23.27
N GLY A 74 -2.10 -20.92 -23.76
CA GLY A 74 -1.97 -20.11 -24.96
C GLY A 74 -1.85 -18.60 -24.75
N SER A 75 -1.82 -18.08 -23.51
CA SER A 75 -1.70 -16.62 -23.29
C SER A 75 -0.40 -16.03 -23.86
N GLY A 76 0.66 -16.84 -24.00
CA GLY A 76 1.96 -16.46 -24.58
C GLY A 76 2.75 -15.43 -23.76
N ASN A 77 2.10 -14.75 -22.81
CA ASN A 77 2.65 -13.70 -21.98
C ASN A 77 2.60 -14.10 -20.50
N ILE A 78 3.67 -13.76 -19.78
CA ILE A 78 3.84 -14.11 -18.38
C ILE A 78 4.49 -12.98 -17.60
N ARG A 79 4.31 -12.95 -16.28
CA ARG A 79 5.11 -12.10 -15.38
C ARG A 79 6.60 -12.39 -15.55
N ASN A 80 7.42 -11.35 -15.61
CA ASN A 80 8.86 -11.44 -15.87
C ASN A 80 9.70 -10.65 -14.85
N GLY A 81 9.32 -10.74 -13.57
CA GLY A 81 9.96 -10.03 -12.46
C GLY A 81 9.53 -8.57 -12.36
N THR A 82 10.40 -7.75 -11.77
CA THR A 82 10.16 -6.32 -11.50
C THR A 82 11.30 -5.46 -12.07
N ARG A 83 11.05 -4.15 -12.18
CA ARG A 83 12.07 -3.12 -12.46
C ARG A 83 12.00 -2.05 -11.37
N THR A 84 13.15 -1.55 -10.96
CA THR A 84 13.23 -0.45 -10.00
C THR A 84 12.89 0.88 -10.67
N LYS A 85 11.99 1.67 -10.06
CA LYS A 85 11.67 3.04 -10.48
C LYS A 85 11.51 3.93 -9.25
N THR A 86 12.15 5.10 -9.27
CA THR A 86 11.94 6.12 -8.23
C THR A 86 10.87 7.10 -8.67
N VAL A 87 9.83 7.27 -7.86
CA VAL A 87 8.73 8.21 -8.07
C VAL A 87 8.81 9.33 -7.03
N LEU A 88 8.61 10.57 -7.46
CA LEU A 88 8.55 11.71 -6.57
C LEU A 88 7.12 11.85 -6.03
N THR A 89 6.99 11.88 -4.71
CA THR A 89 5.72 12.11 -4.01
C THR A 89 5.80 13.39 -3.20
N ASP A 90 4.70 14.13 -3.13
CA ASP A 90 4.68 15.42 -2.43
C ASP A 90 4.91 15.27 -0.92
N THR A 91 4.36 14.22 -0.32
CA THR A 91 4.35 14.03 1.14
C THR A 91 5.61 13.34 1.67
N THR A 92 6.15 12.36 0.94
CA THR A 92 7.24 11.49 1.42
C THR A 92 8.55 11.65 0.63
N GLY A 93 8.55 12.50 -0.40
CA GLY A 93 9.70 12.71 -1.26
C GLY A 93 9.90 11.54 -2.25
N PRO A 94 11.15 11.23 -2.64
CA PRO A 94 11.47 10.15 -3.55
C PRO A 94 11.16 8.78 -2.93
N VAL A 95 10.37 7.97 -3.62
CA VAL A 95 9.99 6.60 -3.25
C VAL A 95 10.48 5.64 -4.32
N GLU A 96 11.30 4.67 -3.93
CA GLU A 96 11.77 3.61 -4.82
C GLU A 96 10.76 2.45 -4.82
N LEU A 97 10.31 2.07 -6.02
CA LEU A 97 9.29 1.05 -6.25
C LEU A 97 9.82 -0.10 -7.11
N ASP A 98 9.36 -1.30 -6.83
CA ASP A 98 9.52 -2.50 -7.65
C ASP A 98 8.31 -2.67 -8.58
N VAL A 99 8.40 -2.10 -9.77
CA VAL A 99 7.31 -2.09 -10.76
C VAL A 99 7.27 -3.45 -11.47
N PRO A 100 6.14 -4.19 -11.46
CA PRO A 100 6.03 -5.46 -12.16
C PRO A 100 6.10 -5.26 -13.67
N ARG A 101 6.57 -6.29 -14.38
CA ARG A 101 6.60 -6.30 -15.85
C ARG A 101 6.20 -7.65 -16.41
N ASP A 102 5.65 -7.62 -17.61
CA ASP A 102 5.32 -8.80 -18.40
C ASP A 102 6.47 -9.17 -19.35
N ARG A 103 6.42 -10.38 -19.92
CA ARG A 103 7.43 -10.91 -20.84
C ARG A 103 7.33 -10.25 -22.21
N ALA A 104 6.10 -9.97 -22.67
CA ALA A 104 5.84 -9.34 -23.95
C ALA A 104 6.10 -7.82 -23.96
N SER A 105 6.37 -7.22 -22.78
CA SER A 105 6.59 -5.77 -22.63
C SER A 105 5.40 -4.93 -23.11
N THR A 106 4.20 -5.41 -22.83
CA THR A 106 2.91 -4.79 -23.20
C THR A 106 2.21 -4.13 -22.03
N PHE A 107 2.71 -4.32 -20.80
CA PHE A 107 2.15 -3.68 -19.61
C PHE A 107 2.59 -2.22 -19.50
N GLU A 108 1.60 -1.32 -19.45
CA GLU A 108 1.77 0.12 -19.31
C GLU A 108 1.05 0.62 -18.04
N PRO A 109 1.73 0.59 -16.87
CA PRO A 109 1.23 1.15 -15.62
C PRO A 109 1.46 2.67 -15.49
#